data_AF-A0A9P1ENT8-F1
#
_entry.id   AF-A0A9P1ENT8-F1
#
_cell.length_a   1.000
_cell.length_b   1.000
_cell.length_c   1.000
_cell.angle_alpha   90.00
_cell.angle_beta   90.00
_cell.angle_gamma   90.00
#
_symmetry.space_group_name_H-M   'P 1'
#
loop_
_entity.id
_entity.type
_entity.pdbx_description
1 polymer ?
#
loop_
_entity_poly.entity_id
_entity_poly.type
_entity_poly.pdbx_seq_one_letter_code
_entity_poly.pdbx_strand_id
1 'polypeptide(L)'
;MGLDLREIIENACYPEIFLSFLSDKDKKKIGSKENAILEFYKKFACVGGDLLVYEYLCKELQKKFFHQRCELGQLGRRNMNRRLNLDIPQNNTFLVPRDILAAADHLIALKFGMGTLDDMNHLQNKRIRSVADLLQDQFGLALVRFENVVKSTICGAIRHKLIPTPQNLVTSTPLTTTYESFFGLHPLSQVLDQTNPLTQIVHARKFSYLGPGGADRTHC
;
A
#
# COMPACT_ATOMS: atom_id res chain seq x y z
N MET A 1 -11.92 -9.33 -1.18
CA MET A 1 -12.94 -8.74 -2.06
C MET A 1 -14.32 -8.93 -1.48
N GLY A 2 -14.65 -10.13 -1.01
CA GLY A 2 -15.99 -10.40 -0.48
C GLY A 2 -17.03 -10.37 -1.61
N LEU A 3 -16.63 -10.80 -2.80
CA LEU A 3 -17.54 -11.00 -3.92
C LEU A 3 -17.97 -12.46 -3.93
N ASP A 4 -19.21 -12.71 -4.33
CA ASP A 4 -19.69 -14.08 -4.55
C ASP A 4 -19.20 -14.60 -5.90
N LEU A 5 -19.21 -15.93 -6.08
CA LEU A 5 -18.77 -16.56 -7.33
C LEU A 5 -19.56 -16.02 -8.54
N ARG A 6 -20.87 -15.78 -8.37
CA ARG A 6 -21.72 -15.19 -9.41
C ARG A 6 -21.28 -13.79 -9.79
N GLU A 7 -21.05 -12.93 -8.80
CA GLU A 7 -20.57 -11.57 -9.01
C GLU A 7 -19.19 -11.55 -9.70
N ILE A 8 -18.31 -12.51 -9.37
CA ILE A 8 -17.02 -12.64 -10.05
C ILE A 8 -17.21 -13.02 -11.52
N ILE A 9 -18.06 -14.01 -11.80
CA ILE A 9 -18.33 -14.48 -13.18
C ILE A 9 -18.97 -13.38 -14.02
N GLU A 10 -19.90 -12.61 -13.45
CA GLU A 10 -20.58 -11.51 -14.15
C GLU A 10 -19.65 -10.35 -14.49
N ASN A 11 -18.61 -10.12 -13.68
CA ASN A 11 -17.67 -9.02 -13.87
C ASN A 11 -16.34 -9.42 -14.52
N ALA A 12 -16.10 -10.71 -14.74
CA ALA A 12 -14.90 -11.24 -15.38
C ALA A 12 -15.05 -11.29 -16.90
N CYS A 13 -13.99 -10.93 -17.63
CA CYS A 13 -13.96 -11.07 -19.09
C CYS A 13 -13.80 -12.52 -19.54
N TYR A 14 -13.13 -13.36 -18.73
CA TYR A 14 -12.85 -14.76 -19.07
C TYR A 14 -13.36 -15.76 -18.01
N PRO A 15 -14.69 -15.85 -17.79
CA PRO A 15 -15.26 -16.63 -16.68
C PRO A 15 -14.94 -18.12 -16.74
N GLU A 16 -14.87 -18.72 -17.93
CA GLU A 16 -14.53 -20.14 -18.07
C GLU A 16 -13.12 -20.46 -17.59
N ILE A 17 -12.17 -19.55 -17.83
CA ILE A 17 -10.79 -19.71 -17.40
C ILE A 17 -10.72 -19.58 -15.87
N PHE A 18 -11.46 -18.65 -15.27
CA PHE A 18 -11.58 -18.59 -13.80
C PHE A 18 -12.13 -19.89 -13.20
N LEU A 19 -13.15 -20.47 -13.82
CA LEU A 19 -13.73 -21.74 -13.39
C LEU A 19 -12.75 -22.92 -13.55
N SER A 20 -11.88 -22.87 -14.56
CA SER A 20 -10.85 -23.90 -14.78
C SER A 20 -9.79 -23.96 -13.68
N PHE A 21 -9.51 -22.84 -12.99
CA PHE A 21 -8.58 -22.82 -11.87
C PHE A 21 -9.12 -23.47 -10.60
N LEU A 22 -10.44 -23.67 -10.51
CA LEU A 22 -11.07 -24.31 -9.36
C LEU A 22 -11.10 -25.83 -9.56
N SER A 23 -10.27 -26.56 -8.82
CA SER A 23 -10.37 -28.02 -8.76
C SER A 23 -11.68 -28.45 -8.09
N ASP A 24 -12.20 -29.64 -8.39
CA ASP A 24 -13.44 -30.13 -7.76
C ASP A 24 -13.33 -30.27 -6.23
N LYS A 25 -12.12 -30.44 -5.70
CA LYS A 25 -11.85 -30.42 -4.25
C LYS A 25 -11.93 -29.01 -3.69
N ASP A 26 -11.48 -28.01 -4.44
CA ASP A 26 -11.50 -26.61 -4.04
C ASP A 26 -12.91 -26.02 -4.15
N LYS A 27 -13.69 -26.40 -5.16
CA LYS A 27 -15.12 -26.03 -5.27
C LYS A 27 -15.93 -26.47 -4.05
N LYS A 28 -15.64 -27.67 -3.52
CA LYS A 28 -16.29 -28.18 -2.30
C LYS A 28 -15.83 -27.49 -1.02
N LYS A 29 -14.58 -27.05 -0.93
CA LYS A 29 -14.04 -26.35 0.26
C LYS A 29 -14.34 -24.84 0.27
N ILE A 30 -14.29 -24.19 -0.89
CA ILE A 30 -14.33 -22.73 -1.09
C ILE A 30 -15.71 -22.27 -1.62
N GLY A 31 -16.68 -23.18 -1.73
CA GLY A 31 -17.97 -22.91 -2.37
C GLY A 31 -18.79 -21.78 -1.73
N SER A 32 -18.56 -21.44 -0.46
CA SER A 32 -19.11 -20.24 0.18
C SER A 32 -18.05 -19.16 0.36
N LYS A 33 -18.46 -17.90 0.19
CA LYS A 33 -17.69 -16.69 0.51
C LYS A 33 -17.16 -16.72 1.95
N GLU A 34 -17.90 -17.30 2.88
CA GLU A 34 -17.48 -17.45 4.28
C GLU A 34 -16.26 -18.34 4.41
N ASN A 35 -16.32 -19.53 3.79
CA ASN A 35 -15.21 -20.47 3.83
C ASN A 35 -13.98 -19.91 3.12
N ALA A 36 -14.16 -19.20 2.00
CA ALA A 36 -13.06 -18.56 1.27
C ALA A 36 -12.30 -17.54 2.15
N ILE A 37 -13.05 -16.71 2.88
CA ILE A 37 -12.48 -15.70 3.79
C ILE A 37 -11.78 -16.37 4.98
N LEU A 38 -12.38 -17.40 5.57
CA LEU A 38 -11.79 -18.14 6.68
C LEU A 38 -10.49 -18.84 6.28
N GLU A 39 -10.46 -19.52 5.13
CA GLU A 39 -9.26 -20.17 4.61
C GLU A 39 -8.15 -19.15 4.27
N PHE A 40 -8.52 -18.00 3.68
CA PHE A 40 -7.57 -16.92 3.46
C PHE A 40 -7.00 -16.41 4.78
N TYR A 41 -7.83 -16.18 5.79
CA TYR A 41 -7.38 -15.69 7.10
C TYR A 41 -6.46 -16.70 7.80
N LYS A 42 -6.78 -18.00 7.80
CA LYS A 42 -5.91 -19.05 8.35
C LYS A 42 -4.51 -19.02 7.73
N LYS A 43 -4.45 -18.90 6.40
CA LYS A 43 -3.17 -18.81 5.67
C LYS A 43 -2.44 -17.49 5.93
N PHE A 44 -3.18 -16.38 6.07
CA PHE A 44 -2.61 -15.06 6.26
C PHE A 44 -2.09 -14.84 7.69
N ALA A 45 -2.83 -15.29 8.71
CA ALA A 45 -2.50 -15.06 10.11
C ALA A 45 -1.56 -16.14 10.69
N CYS A 46 -1.40 -17.30 10.04
CA CYS A 46 -0.65 -18.44 10.57
C CYS A 46 -1.10 -18.89 11.99
N VAL A 47 -2.33 -18.53 12.39
CA VAL A 47 -2.91 -18.84 13.70
C VAL A 47 -4.02 -19.87 13.50
N GLY A 48 -3.83 -21.06 14.09
CA GLY A 48 -4.87 -22.06 14.25
C GLY A 48 -5.69 -21.73 15.50
N GLY A 49 -6.71 -20.89 15.36
CA GLY A 49 -7.58 -20.48 16.47
C GLY A 49 -9.01 -20.18 15.99
N ASP A 50 -9.95 -20.34 16.92
CA ASP A 50 -11.40 -20.48 16.69
C ASP A 50 -12.08 -19.40 15.83
N LEU A 51 -13.16 -19.84 15.16
CA LEU A 51 -14.01 -19.05 14.27
C LEU A 51 -14.50 -17.77 14.96
N LEU A 52 -13.83 -16.65 14.69
CA LEU A 52 -14.46 -15.34 14.81
C LEU A 52 -15.65 -15.29 13.82
N VAL A 53 -16.71 -14.57 14.19
CA VAL A 53 -17.88 -14.37 13.34
C VAL A 53 -17.41 -13.84 11.99
N TYR A 54 -17.73 -14.55 10.92
CA TYR A 54 -17.33 -14.26 9.54
C TYR A 54 -17.47 -12.78 9.16
N GLU A 55 -18.55 -12.14 9.62
CA GLU A 55 -18.82 -10.72 9.34
C GLU A 55 -17.73 -9.80 9.89
N TYR A 56 -17.20 -10.09 11.08
CA TYR A 56 -16.11 -9.32 11.69
C TYR A 56 -14.81 -9.49 10.91
N LEU A 57 -14.45 -10.74 10.57
CA LEU A 57 -13.28 -11.07 9.76
C LEU A 57 -13.30 -10.38 8.40
N CYS A 58 -14.44 -10.42 7.71
CA CYS A 58 -14.61 -9.81 6.41
C CYS A 58 -14.37 -8.29 6.49
N LYS A 59 -15.00 -7.62 7.47
CA LYS A 59 -14.82 -6.18 7.70
C LYS A 59 -13.37 -5.83 8.07
N GLU A 60 -12.74 -6.63 8.92
CA GLU A 60 -11.35 -6.41 9.32
C GLU A 60 -10.41 -6.53 8.12
N LEU A 61 -10.53 -7.60 7.32
CA LEU A 61 -9.71 -7.80 6.13
C LEU A 61 -9.95 -6.72 5.09
N GLN A 62 -11.20 -6.35 4.82
CA GLN A 62 -11.52 -5.28 3.89
C GLN A 62 -10.93 -3.94 4.34
N LYS A 63 -11.02 -3.61 5.64
CA LYS A 63 -10.39 -2.42 6.19
C LYS A 63 -8.87 -2.48 6.06
N LYS A 64 -8.26 -3.61 6.40
CA LYS A 64 -6.81 -3.79 6.40
C LYS A 64 -6.23 -3.67 5.00
N PHE A 65 -6.81 -4.32 4.01
CA PHE A 65 -6.30 -4.29 2.64
C PHE A 65 -6.76 -3.04 1.87
N PHE A 66 -8.06 -2.75 1.83
CA PHE A 66 -8.61 -1.70 0.98
C PHE A 66 -8.70 -0.32 1.64
N HIS A 67 -8.30 -0.15 2.91
CA HIS A 67 -8.35 1.16 3.57
C HIS A 67 -7.09 1.52 4.37
N GLN A 68 -6.15 0.58 4.58
CA GLN A 68 -4.96 0.83 5.41
C GLN A 68 -3.65 0.47 4.74
N ARG A 69 -3.56 -0.70 4.09
CA ARG A 69 -2.29 -1.22 3.56
C ARG A 69 -2.10 -1.00 2.07
N CYS A 70 -3.17 -1.00 1.27
CA CYS A 70 -3.06 -0.93 -0.18
C CYS A 70 -3.52 0.44 -0.72
N GLU A 71 -2.81 1.48 -0.32
CA GLU A 71 -2.95 2.80 -0.92
C GLU A 71 -2.10 2.89 -2.20
N LEU A 72 -2.74 3.26 -3.31
CA LEU A 72 -2.10 3.53 -4.60
C LEU A 72 -1.63 4.99 -4.69
N GLY A 73 -2.30 5.90 -3.99
CA GLY A 73 -2.21 7.34 -4.21
C GLY A 73 -2.81 7.77 -5.56
N GLN A 74 -2.82 9.08 -5.82
CA GLN A 74 -3.41 9.63 -7.05
C GLN A 74 -2.72 9.13 -8.32
N LEU A 75 -1.38 9.07 -8.32
CA LEU A 75 -0.59 8.59 -9.44
C LEU A 75 -0.77 7.08 -9.67
N GLY A 76 -0.77 6.28 -8.60
CA GLY A 76 -0.98 4.84 -8.71
C GLY A 76 -2.37 4.52 -9.25
N ARG A 77 -3.42 5.22 -8.77
CA ARG A 77 -4.79 5.12 -9.30
C ARG A 77 -4.84 5.48 -10.79
N ARG A 78 -4.23 6.60 -11.18
CA ARG A 78 -4.16 7.01 -12.59
C ARG A 78 -3.46 5.97 -13.47
N ASN A 79 -2.35 5.41 -13.01
CA ASN A 79 -1.60 4.40 -13.75
C ASN A 79 -2.37 3.09 -13.86
N MET A 80 -3.00 2.63 -12.78
CA MET A 80 -3.85 1.43 -12.77
C MET A 80 -5.01 1.57 -13.73
N ASN A 81 -5.73 2.70 -13.68
CA ASN A 81 -6.84 2.98 -14.58
C ASN A 81 -6.41 2.96 -16.05
N ARG A 82 -5.27 3.58 -16.36
CA ARG A 82 -4.74 3.64 -17.73
C ARG A 82 -4.29 2.26 -18.23
N ARG A 83 -3.70 1.44 -17.35
CA ARG A 83 -3.18 0.11 -17.72
C ARG A 83 -4.30 -0.91 -17.89
N LEU A 84 -5.28 -0.89 -17.01
CA LEU A 84 -6.39 -1.85 -16.97
C LEU A 84 -7.66 -1.35 -17.67
N ASN A 85 -7.61 -0.18 -18.33
CA ASN A 85 -8.75 0.47 -18.96
C ASN A 85 -9.97 0.62 -18.02
N LEU A 86 -9.73 1.09 -16.80
CA LEU A 86 -10.75 1.31 -15.78
C LEU A 86 -11.14 2.79 -15.67
N ASP A 87 -12.43 3.05 -15.51
CA ASP A 87 -12.96 4.39 -15.23
C ASP A 87 -13.35 4.51 -13.74
N ILE A 88 -12.34 4.52 -12.86
CA ILE A 88 -12.51 4.71 -11.42
C ILE A 88 -12.07 6.13 -11.07
N PRO A 89 -12.83 6.90 -10.27
CA PRO A 89 -12.44 8.26 -9.91
C PRO A 89 -11.03 8.34 -9.32
N GLN A 90 -10.24 9.34 -9.75
CA GLN A 90 -8.86 9.53 -9.27
C GLN A 90 -8.77 9.85 -7.77
N ASN A 91 -9.86 10.35 -7.18
CA ASN A 91 -9.96 10.59 -5.74
C ASN A 91 -9.96 9.30 -4.92
N ASN A 92 -10.24 8.14 -5.54
CA ASN A 92 -10.15 6.87 -4.85
C ASN A 92 -8.70 6.36 -4.84
N THR A 93 -7.96 6.73 -3.79
CA THR A 93 -6.55 6.40 -3.63
C THR A 93 -6.28 4.97 -3.18
N PHE A 94 -7.30 4.22 -2.77
CA PHE A 94 -7.16 2.83 -2.34
C PHE A 94 -7.52 1.85 -3.45
N LEU A 95 -6.94 0.65 -3.41
CA LEU A 95 -7.39 -0.46 -4.26
C LEU A 95 -8.87 -0.77 -4.05
N VAL A 96 -9.52 -1.25 -5.10
CA VAL A 96 -10.92 -1.67 -5.12
C VAL A 96 -10.97 -3.11 -5.63
N PRO A 97 -11.93 -3.95 -5.22
CA PRO A 97 -12.08 -5.31 -5.76
C PRO A 97 -12.03 -5.41 -7.30
N ARG A 98 -12.63 -4.43 -8.00
CA ARG A 98 -12.62 -4.35 -9.46
C ARG A 98 -11.20 -4.27 -10.06
N ASP A 99 -10.26 -3.60 -9.38
CA ASP A 99 -8.87 -3.50 -9.84
C ASP A 99 -8.21 -4.88 -9.90
N ILE A 100 -8.48 -5.72 -8.90
CA ILE A 100 -7.86 -7.04 -8.80
C ILE A 100 -8.47 -7.98 -9.86
N LEU A 101 -9.79 -7.90 -10.08
CA LEU A 101 -10.45 -8.69 -11.11
C LEU A 101 -9.94 -8.32 -12.51
N ALA A 102 -9.88 -7.02 -12.81
CA ALA A 102 -9.35 -6.53 -14.08
C ALA A 102 -7.86 -6.87 -14.27
N ALA A 103 -7.06 -6.84 -13.20
CA ALA A 103 -5.67 -7.29 -13.25
C ALA A 103 -5.56 -8.79 -13.57
N ALA A 104 -6.43 -9.62 -13.01
CA ALA A 104 -6.47 -11.05 -13.31
C ALA A 104 -6.92 -11.32 -14.76
N ASP A 105 -7.93 -10.61 -15.26
CA ASP A 105 -8.33 -10.66 -16.67
C ASP A 105 -7.19 -10.26 -17.61
N HIS A 106 -6.47 -9.18 -17.27
CA HIS A 106 -5.31 -8.72 -18.04
C HIS A 106 -4.18 -9.75 -18.06
N LEU A 107 -3.90 -10.42 -16.94
CA LEU A 107 -2.93 -11.51 -16.88
C LEU A 107 -3.33 -12.72 -17.74
N ILE A 108 -4.63 -13.05 -17.77
CA ILE A 108 -5.16 -14.10 -18.63
C ILE A 108 -4.96 -13.71 -20.09
N ALA A 109 -5.35 -12.50 -20.50
CA ALA A 109 -5.17 -11.99 -21.85
C ALA A 109 -3.70 -12.09 -22.30
N LEU A 110 -2.76 -11.65 -21.45
CA LEU A 110 -1.32 -11.74 -21.71
C LEU A 110 -0.84 -13.18 -21.94
N LYS A 111 -1.38 -14.15 -21.20
CA LYS A 111 -1.05 -15.58 -21.38
C LYS A 111 -1.45 -16.10 -22.77
N PHE A 112 -2.54 -15.58 -23.35
CA PHE A 112 -2.99 -15.91 -24.70
C PHE A 112 -2.38 -15.00 -25.78
N GLY A 113 -1.38 -14.19 -25.44
CA GLY A 113 -0.72 -13.28 -26.38
C GLY A 113 -1.55 -12.03 -26.73
N MET A 114 -2.64 -11.77 -25.99
CA MET A 114 -3.45 -10.58 -26.14
C MET A 114 -2.92 -9.49 -25.21
N GLY A 115 -2.27 -8.47 -25.77
CA GLY A 115 -1.69 -7.35 -25.04
C GLY A 115 -0.17 -7.29 -25.10
N THR A 116 0.41 -6.27 -24.46
CA THR A 116 1.86 -6.02 -24.45
C THR A 116 2.41 -6.14 -23.04
N LEU A 117 3.62 -6.71 -22.92
CA LEU A 117 4.38 -6.69 -21.67
C LEU A 117 4.93 -5.29 -21.42
N ASP A 118 4.98 -4.90 -20.14
CA ASP A 118 5.53 -3.60 -19.75
C ASP A 118 7.05 -3.67 -19.68
N ASP A 119 7.73 -2.70 -20.29
CA ASP A 119 9.16 -2.51 -20.09
C ASP A 119 9.39 -1.77 -18.76
N MET A 120 9.96 -2.48 -17.78
CA MET A 120 10.31 -1.93 -16.48
C MET A 120 11.34 -0.79 -16.58
N ASN A 121 12.16 -0.75 -17.63
CA ASN A 121 13.18 0.27 -17.80
C ASN A 121 12.68 1.55 -18.47
N HIS A 122 11.50 1.51 -19.09
CA HIS A 122 10.90 2.67 -19.72
C HIS A 122 10.62 3.77 -18.68
N LEU A 123 11.00 5.02 -18.98
CA LEU A 123 10.91 6.14 -18.03
C LEU A 123 9.47 6.43 -17.58
N GLN A 124 8.46 6.13 -18.41
CA GLN A 124 7.05 6.25 -18.00
C GLN A 124 6.67 5.34 -16.83
N ASN A 125 7.41 4.24 -16.65
CA ASN A 125 7.23 3.28 -15.55
C ASN A 125 8.16 3.54 -14.36
N LYS A 126 9.01 4.58 -14.45
CA LYS A 126 9.90 5.00 -13.37
C LYS A 126 9.45 6.34 -12.80
N ARG A 127 9.15 6.39 -11.50
CA ARG A 127 8.85 7.64 -10.79
C ARG A 127 10.12 8.16 -10.12
N ILE A 128 10.45 9.42 -10.37
CA ILE A 128 11.44 10.16 -9.59
C ILE A 128 10.74 10.64 -8.31
N ARG A 129 11.33 10.32 -7.16
CA ARG A 129 10.91 10.88 -5.86
C ARG A 129 11.89 11.99 -5.48
N SER A 130 11.35 13.17 -5.20
CA SER A 130 12.11 14.29 -4.70
C SER A 130 12.40 14.16 -3.21
N VAL A 131 13.26 15.03 -2.66
CA VAL A 131 13.50 15.12 -1.21
C VAL A 131 12.20 15.40 -0.46
N ALA A 132 11.31 16.22 -1.04
CA ALA A 132 10.01 16.53 -0.45
C ALA A 132 9.10 15.30 -0.38
N ASP A 133 9.04 14.47 -1.43
CA ASP A 133 8.26 13.23 -1.42
C ASP A 133 8.75 12.28 -0.30
N LEU A 134 10.07 12.11 -0.18
CA LEU A 134 10.66 11.23 0.82
C LEU A 134 10.42 11.74 2.25
N LEU A 135 10.56 13.05 2.45
CA LEU A 135 10.29 13.68 3.74
C LEU A 135 8.79 13.63 4.09
N GLN A 136 7.90 13.79 3.11
CA GLN A 136 6.46 13.67 3.29
C GLN A 136 6.06 12.27 3.78
N ASP A 137 6.66 11.22 3.22
CA ASP A 137 6.42 9.83 3.66
C ASP A 137 6.81 9.66 5.15
N GLN A 138 8.00 10.14 5.54
CA GLN A 138 8.45 10.08 6.95
C GLN A 138 7.61 10.95 7.88
N PHE A 139 7.21 12.13 7.42
CA PHE A 139 6.36 13.05 8.18
C PHE A 139 4.97 12.46 8.41
N GLY A 140 4.40 11.76 7.42
CA GLY A 140 3.14 11.03 7.59
C GLY A 140 3.23 9.98 8.70
N LEU A 141 4.31 9.19 8.74
CA LEU A 141 4.56 8.24 9.82
C LEU A 141 4.74 8.93 11.18
N ALA A 142 5.39 10.09 11.20
CA ALA A 142 5.55 10.89 12.41
C ALA A 142 4.21 11.40 12.95
N LEU A 143 3.29 11.81 12.06
CA LEU A 143 1.93 12.23 12.43
C LEU A 143 1.12 11.08 13.03
N VAL A 144 1.24 9.87 12.50
CA VAL A 144 0.58 8.68 13.09
C VAL A 144 1.12 8.39 14.50
N ARG A 145 2.44 8.51 14.70
CA ARG A 145 3.05 8.39 16.04
C ARG A 145 2.56 9.48 16.97
N PHE A 146 2.52 10.72 16.50
CA PHE A 146 2.01 11.87 17.23
C PHE A 146 0.55 11.68 17.64
N GLU A 147 -0.31 11.21 16.73
CA GLU A 147 -1.71 10.88 17.01
C GLU A 147 -1.83 9.84 18.14
N ASN A 148 -1.01 8.80 18.12
CA ASN A 148 -1.00 7.77 19.16
C ASN A 148 -0.56 8.32 20.52
N VAL A 149 0.45 9.20 20.55
CA VAL A 149 0.89 9.89 21.78
C VAL A 149 -0.25 10.75 22.33
N VAL A 150 -0.88 11.58 21.49
CA VAL A 150 -2.01 12.43 21.88
C VAL A 150 -3.17 11.59 22.43
N LYS A 151 -3.55 10.50 21.75
CA LYS A 151 -4.58 9.56 22.21
C LYS A 151 -4.24 8.97 23.57
N SER A 152 -3.00 8.52 23.77
CA SER A 152 -2.53 7.97 25.03
C SER A 152 -2.61 8.99 26.17
N THR A 153 -2.15 10.23 25.92
CA THR A 153 -2.21 11.32 26.90
C THR A 153 -3.65 11.69 27.27
N ILE A 154 -4.57 11.76 26.30
CA ILE A 154 -6.00 12.00 26.56
C ILE A 154 -6.57 10.89 27.45
N CYS A 155 -6.30 9.62 27.12
CA CYS A 155 -6.76 8.49 27.93
C CYS A 155 -6.20 8.56 29.37
N GLY A 156 -4.95 8.98 29.54
CA GLY A 156 -4.34 9.22 30.85
C GLY A 156 -5.02 10.35 31.62
N ALA A 157 -5.24 11.50 30.98
CA ALA A 157 -5.88 12.66 31.60
C ALA A 157 -7.30 12.34 32.11
N ILE A 158 -8.09 11.61 31.31
CA ILE A 158 -9.43 11.16 31.69
C ILE A 158 -9.38 10.25 32.93
N ARG A 159 -8.43 9.30 32.99
CA ARG A 159 -8.28 8.41 34.16
C ARG A 159 -7.98 9.18 35.45
N HIS A 160 -7.23 10.26 35.35
CA HIS A 160 -6.87 11.11 36.50
C HIS A 160 -7.84 12.27 36.75
N LYS A 161 -8.99 12.32 36.07
CA LYS A 161 -9.99 13.41 36.16
C LYS A 161 -9.40 14.81 35.92
N LEU A 162 -8.36 14.89 35.08
CA LEU A 162 -7.75 16.15 34.66
C LEU A 162 -8.49 16.69 33.43
N ILE A 163 -8.63 18.02 33.35
CA ILE A 163 -9.16 18.69 32.15
C ILE A 163 -8.02 18.75 31.12
N PRO A 164 -8.12 18.07 29.97
CA PRO A 164 -7.07 18.10 28.96
C PRO A 164 -7.06 19.47 28.27
N THR A 165 -5.97 20.22 28.41
CA THR A 165 -5.73 21.46 27.66
C THR A 165 -4.88 21.18 26.42
N PRO A 166 -5.07 21.89 25.28
CA PRO A 166 -4.30 21.64 24.06
C PRO A 166 -2.77 21.67 24.26
N GLN A 167 -2.29 22.55 25.13
CA GLN A 167 -0.86 22.67 25.46
C GLN A 167 -0.30 21.42 26.14
N ASN A 168 -1.09 20.74 26.96
CA ASN A 168 -0.67 19.52 27.68
C ASN A 168 -0.82 18.26 26.82
N LEU A 169 -1.54 18.34 25.69
CA LEU A 169 -1.74 17.22 24.78
C LEU A 169 -0.70 17.17 23.65
N VAL A 170 -0.17 18.31 23.25
CA VAL A 170 0.69 18.44 22.05
C VAL A 170 2.16 18.36 22.44
N THR A 171 2.82 17.27 22.04
CA THR A 171 4.27 17.10 22.17
C THR A 171 4.92 17.02 20.79
N SER A 172 5.88 17.90 20.49
CA SER A 172 6.56 17.93 19.18
C SER A 172 7.62 16.84 18.98
N THR A 173 8.00 16.12 20.04
CA THR A 173 9.07 15.10 20.02
C THR A 173 8.96 14.07 18.87
N PRO A 174 7.78 13.51 18.53
CA PRO A 174 7.69 12.57 17.41
C PRO A 174 8.05 13.19 16.06
N LEU A 175 7.78 14.50 15.89
CA LEU A 175 8.06 15.22 14.65
C LEU A 175 9.56 15.60 14.58
N THR A 176 10.11 16.17 15.65
CA THR A 176 11.52 16.59 15.69
C THR A 176 12.47 15.41 15.54
N THR A 177 12.22 14.31 16.27
CA THR A 177 13.04 13.09 16.18
C THR A 177 12.98 12.45 14.79
N THR A 178 11.84 12.52 14.10
CA THR A 178 11.73 12.01 12.73
C THR A 178 12.51 12.88 11.74
N TYR A 179 12.46 14.20 11.91
CA TYR A 179 13.23 15.15 11.10
C TYR A 179 14.74 14.94 11.27
N GLU A 180 15.22 14.89 12.52
CA GLU A 180 16.63 14.65 12.85
C GLU A 180 17.10 13.29 12.31
N SER A 181 16.30 12.24 12.47
CA SER A 181 16.60 10.91 11.95
C SER A 181 16.69 10.89 10.43
N PHE A 182 15.77 11.59 9.73
CA PHE A 182 15.81 11.67 8.28
C PHE A 182 17.11 12.34 7.79
N PHE A 183 17.43 13.54 8.26
CA PHE A 183 18.63 14.22 7.77
C PHE A 183 19.94 13.62 8.28
N GLY A 184 19.93 12.95 9.44
CA GLY A 184 21.11 12.33 10.04
C GLY A 184 21.42 10.92 9.53
N LEU A 185 20.41 10.11 9.20
CA LEU A 185 20.58 8.67 8.90
C LEU A 185 20.10 8.27 7.51
N HIS A 186 19.31 9.09 6.81
CA HIS A 186 18.77 8.68 5.52
C HIS A 186 19.89 8.56 4.48
N PRO A 187 20.03 7.44 3.74
CA PRO A 187 21.14 7.22 2.80
C PRO A 187 21.26 8.25 1.65
N LEU A 188 20.17 8.95 1.36
CA LEU A 188 20.11 10.03 0.36
C LEU A 188 20.40 11.43 0.96
N SER A 189 20.46 11.56 2.29
CA SER A 189 20.92 12.77 2.96
C SER A 189 22.45 12.74 3.04
N GLN A 190 23.10 13.30 2.02
CA GLN A 190 24.55 13.23 1.85
C GLN A 190 25.19 14.58 2.18
N VAL A 191 26.42 14.53 2.71
CA VAL A 191 27.26 15.73 2.84
C VAL A 191 27.52 16.30 1.46
N LEU A 192 27.24 17.60 1.28
CA LEU A 192 27.41 18.30 0.00
C LEU A 192 28.86 18.21 -0.47
N ASP A 193 29.07 17.81 -1.72
CA ASP A 193 30.40 17.86 -2.33
C ASP A 193 30.74 19.30 -2.72
N GLN A 194 31.67 19.90 -1.96
CA GLN A 194 32.07 21.30 -2.11
C GLN A 194 33.40 21.50 -2.85
N THR A 195 33.91 20.48 -3.56
CA THR A 195 35.21 20.56 -4.26
C THR A 195 35.31 21.74 -5.23
N ASN A 196 34.26 22.01 -5.99
CA ASN A 196 34.15 23.18 -6.87
C ASN A 196 32.65 23.45 -7.20
N PRO A 197 32.30 24.63 -7.77
CA PRO A 197 30.91 24.97 -8.07
C PRO A 197 30.20 23.99 -9.02
N LEU A 198 30.91 23.40 -9.99
CA LEU A 198 30.31 22.42 -10.90
C LEU A 198 29.94 21.15 -10.15
N THR A 199 30.82 20.65 -9.28
CA THR A 199 30.56 19.46 -8.49
C THR A 199 29.37 19.65 -7.55
N GLN A 200 29.21 20.83 -6.94
CA GLN A 200 28.03 21.15 -6.13
C GLN A 200 26.73 21.04 -6.94
N ILE A 201 26.70 21.58 -8.16
CA ILE A 201 25.52 21.51 -9.04
C ILE A 201 25.23 20.07 -9.45
N VAL A 202 26.26 19.30 -9.81
CA VAL A 202 26.13 17.89 -10.19
C VAL A 202 25.59 17.07 -9.02
N HIS A 203 26.10 17.28 -7.80
CA HIS A 203 25.63 16.59 -6.61
C HIS A 203 24.18 16.91 -6.29
N ALA A 204 23.80 18.19 -6.35
CA ALA A 204 22.42 18.63 -6.09
C ALA A 204 21.38 18.11 -7.10
N ARG A 205 21.81 17.77 -8.33
CA ARG A 205 20.94 17.23 -9.40
C ARG A 205 21.10 15.72 -9.62
N LYS A 206 21.83 15.04 -8.75
CA LYS A 206 22.12 13.61 -8.87
C LYS A 206 20.86 12.78 -8.62
N PHE A 207 20.58 11.86 -9.53
CA PHE A 207 19.56 10.82 -9.33
C PHE A 207 20.20 9.56 -8.73
N SER A 208 19.47 8.89 -7.84
CA SER A 208 19.85 7.61 -7.25
C SER A 208 18.74 6.59 -7.42
N TYR A 209 19.10 5.38 -7.86
CA TYR A 209 18.22 4.20 -7.81
C TYR A 209 18.31 3.45 -6.48
N LEU A 210 19.33 3.76 -5.66
CA LEU A 210 19.62 3.11 -4.40
C LEU A 210 18.97 3.85 -3.24
N GLY A 211 18.58 3.10 -2.21
CA GLY A 211 18.02 3.63 -0.96
C GLY A 211 16.70 2.96 -0.58
N PRO A 212 16.10 3.35 0.56
CA PRO A 212 14.83 2.78 1.00
C PRO A 212 13.73 2.95 -0.06
N GLY A 213 13.12 1.85 -0.49
CA GLY A 213 12.10 1.83 -1.55
C GLY A 213 12.65 1.89 -2.99
N GLY A 214 13.98 1.90 -3.16
CA GLY A 214 14.68 1.72 -4.42
C GLY A 214 15.22 0.29 -4.59
N ALA A 215 16.23 0.14 -5.46
CA ALA A 215 16.93 -1.12 -5.66
C ALA A 215 18.07 -1.28 -4.63
N ASP A 216 18.32 -2.53 -4.23
CA ASP A 216 19.48 -2.88 -3.40
C ASP A 216 20.73 -3.10 -4.27
N ARG A 217 21.89 -2.73 -3.73
CA ARG A 217 23.19 -2.88 -4.42
C ARG A 217 23.56 -4.31 -4.80
N THR A 218 22.98 -5.31 -4.14
CA THR A 218 23.21 -6.73 -4.41
C THR A 218 22.39 -7.27 -5.59
N HIS A 219 21.40 -6.50 -6.05
CA HIS A 219 20.45 -6.90 -7.08
C HIS A 219 20.54 -6.01 -8.35
N CYS A 220 21.52 -5.10 -8.40
CA CYS A 220 21.90 -4.33 -9.59
C CYS A 220 23.19 -4.89 -10.17
#